data_AF-A0A2V7P7U7-F1
#
_entry.id   AF-A0A2V7P7U7-F1
#
_cell.length_a   1.000
_cell.length_b   1.000
_cell.length_c   1.000
_cell.angle_alpha   90.00
_cell.angle_beta   90.00
_cell.angle_gamma   90.00
#
_symmetry.space_group_name_H-M   'P 1'
#
loop_
_entity.id
_entity.type
_entity.pdbx_description
1 polymer ?
#
loop_
_entity_poly.entity_id
_entity_poly.type
_entity_poly.pdbx_seq_one_letter_code
_entity_poly.pdbx_strand_id
1 'polypeptide(L)'
;MITIQPIGTIHSPFTETAQIPKGPGAQHDAEGVLEIDPALETGLTDIEGFSHLFVLWVFDRSVGYDLMARPPIDDREHGVFATRSP
;
A
#
# COMPACT_ATOMS: atom_id res chain seq x y z
N MET A 1 4.63 -12.98 -19.41
CA MET A 1 3.86 -11.92 -18.74
C MET A 1 3.35 -12.50 -17.43
N ILE A 2 3.48 -11.80 -16.31
CA ILE A 2 2.98 -12.27 -15.02
C ILE A 2 1.61 -11.64 -14.82
N THR A 3 0.59 -12.47 -14.58
CA THR A 3 -0.74 -11.99 -14.19
C THR A 3 -0.82 -12.04 -12.67
N ILE A 4 -1.09 -10.90 -12.05
CA ILE A 4 -1.30 -10.82 -10.61
C ILE A 4 -2.78 -11.12 -10.35
N GLN A 5 -3.05 -12.11 -9.52
CA GLN A 5 -4.39 -12.41 -9.01
C GLN A 5 -4.49 -11.86 -7.58
N PRO A 6 -5.37 -10.88 -7.31
CA PRO A 6 -5.60 -10.39 -5.95
C PRO A 6 -6.10 -11.52 -5.05
N ILE A 7 -5.64 -11.51 -3.79
CA ILE A 7 -6.06 -12.49 -2.76
C ILE A 7 -7.05 -11.90 -1.76
N GLY A 8 -7.43 -10.64 -1.94
CA GLY A 8 -8.25 -9.91 -0.99
C GLY A 8 -8.34 -8.42 -1.32
N THR A 9 -9.03 -7.68 -0.47
CA THR A 9 -9.27 -6.23 -0.59
C THR A 9 -8.92 -5.53 0.72
N ILE A 10 -8.43 -4.30 0.64
CA ILE A 10 -8.15 -3.46 1.80
C ILE A 10 -9.30 -2.49 2.02
N HIS A 11 -9.83 -2.44 3.23
CA HIS A 11 -10.78 -1.44 3.68
C HIS A 11 -10.09 -0.48 4.65
N SER A 12 -10.12 0.81 4.36
CA SER A 12 -9.52 1.85 5.19
C SER A 12 -10.46 3.05 5.30
N PRO A 13 -10.28 3.94 6.29
CA PRO A 13 -11.07 5.16 6.38
C PRO A 13 -10.71 6.20 5.31
N PHE A 14 -9.65 5.98 4.52
CA PHE A 14 -9.22 6.88 3.47
C PHE A 14 -9.96 6.58 2.17
N THR A 15 -10.77 7.55 1.71
CA THR A 15 -11.45 7.49 0.41
C THR A 15 -10.68 8.24 -0.67
N GLU A 16 -9.83 9.19 -0.28
CA GLU A 16 -9.04 10.05 -1.17
C GLU A 16 -7.56 10.10 -0.76
N THR A 17 -6.66 10.19 -1.75
CA THR A 17 -5.20 10.15 -1.51
C THR A 17 -4.68 11.34 -0.71
N ALA A 18 -5.41 12.46 -0.69
CA ALA A 18 -5.09 13.65 0.09
C ALA A 18 -5.32 13.47 1.60
N GLN A 19 -6.13 12.49 2.01
CA GLN A 19 -6.39 12.19 3.42
C GLN A 19 -5.27 11.37 4.06
N ILE A 20 -4.44 10.70 3.25
CA ILE A 20 -3.36 9.85 3.73
C ILE A 20 -2.24 10.75 4.27
N PRO A 21 -1.83 10.59 5.56
CA PRO A 21 -0.71 11.32 6.13
C PRO A 21 0.57 11.05 5.32
N LYS A 22 1.30 12.11 4.96
CA LYS A 22 2.55 12.04 4.19
C LYS A 22 3.55 13.01 4.77
N GLY A 23 4.83 12.64 4.70
CA GLY A 23 5.93 13.52 5.05
C GLY A 23 6.60 13.20 6.39
N PRO A 24 7.59 14.01 6.80
CA PRO A 24 8.36 13.76 8.01
C PRO A 24 7.45 13.84 9.24
N GLY A 25 7.48 12.82 10.08
CA GLY A 25 6.66 12.75 11.29
C GLY A 25 5.19 12.40 11.04
N ALA A 26 4.80 12.00 9.82
CA ALA A 26 3.46 11.48 9.57
C ALA A 26 3.18 10.25 10.45
N GLN A 27 2.03 10.25 11.12
CA GLN A 27 1.53 9.14 11.91
C GLN A 27 0.46 8.38 11.11
N HIS A 28 0.43 7.06 11.27
CA HIS A 28 -0.47 6.17 10.57
C HIS A 28 -1.29 5.36 11.57
N ASP A 29 -2.09 6.06 12.36
CA ASP A 29 -2.87 5.47 13.46
C ASP A 29 -4.24 4.95 13.00
N ALA A 30 -4.57 5.11 11.72
CA ALA A 30 -5.83 4.65 11.15
C ALA A 30 -5.85 3.12 11.10
N GLU A 31 -6.89 2.52 11.70
CA GLU A 31 -7.16 1.10 11.57
C GLU A 31 -7.78 0.78 10.21
N GLY A 32 -7.47 -0.41 9.69
CA GLY A 32 -8.00 -0.93 8.44
C GLY A 32 -8.15 -2.44 8.50
N VAL A 33 -8.88 -2.99 7.53
CA VAL A 33 -9.19 -4.43 7.46
C VAL A 33 -8.68 -4.98 6.13
N LEU A 34 -7.93 -6.08 6.19
CA LEU A 34 -7.62 -6.91 5.03
C LEU A 34 -8.69 -7.99 4.93
N GLU A 35 -9.61 -7.86 3.98
CA GLU A 35 -10.60 -8.89 3.68
C GLU A 35 -10.00 -9.87 2.67
N ILE A 36 -9.62 -11.06 3.14
CA ILE A 36 -9.00 -12.11 2.32
C ILE A 36 -10.09 -12.97 1.68
N ASP A 37 -9.86 -13.42 0.44
CA ASP A 37 -10.74 -14.34 -0.27
C ASP A 37 -11.00 -15.59 0.60
N PRO A 38 -12.27 -15.93 0.91
CA PRO A 38 -12.61 -17.11 1.69
C PRO A 38 -12.01 -18.42 1.15
N ALA A 39 -11.78 -18.53 -0.17
CA ALA A 39 -11.14 -19.70 -0.76
C ALA A 39 -9.69 -19.90 -0.30
N LEU A 40 -9.06 -18.86 0.26
CA LEU A 40 -7.69 -18.85 0.74
C LEU A 40 -7.57 -18.84 2.28
N GLU A 41 -8.69 -18.93 3.00
CA GLU A 41 -8.76 -18.83 4.47
C GLU A 41 -7.80 -19.80 5.17
N THR A 42 -7.68 -21.04 4.70
CA THR A 42 -6.76 -22.04 5.29
C THR A 42 -5.30 -21.57 5.27
N GLY A 43 -4.91 -20.73 4.30
CA GLY A 43 -3.58 -20.14 4.22
C GLY A 43 -3.24 -19.16 5.35
N LEU A 44 -4.23 -18.74 6.14
CA LEU A 44 -4.06 -17.86 7.30
C LEU A 44 -3.78 -18.64 8.60
N THR A 45 -3.68 -19.97 8.57
CA THR A 45 -3.36 -20.76 9.77
C THR A 45 -2.09 -20.24 10.45
N ASP A 46 -2.15 -20.06 11.78
CA ASP A 46 -1.08 -19.54 12.65
C ASP A 46 -0.67 -18.07 12.41
N ILE A 47 -1.43 -17.30 11.59
CA ILE A 47 -1.12 -15.89 11.31
C ILE A 47 -1.15 -15.03 12.57
N GLU A 48 -1.95 -15.40 13.58
CA GLU A 48 -2.06 -14.74 14.87
C GLU A 48 -0.78 -14.88 15.71
N GLY A 49 0.13 -15.80 15.34
CA GLY A 49 1.45 -15.92 15.95
C GLY A 49 2.40 -14.75 15.61
N PHE A 50 2.05 -13.90 14.64
CA PHE A 50 2.84 -12.75 14.22
C PHE A 50 2.25 -11.45 14.74
N SER A 51 3.09 -10.56 15.24
CA SER A 51 2.67 -9.21 15.66
C SER A 51 2.60 -8.21 14.51
N HIS A 52 3.30 -8.47 13.40
CA HIS A 52 3.39 -7.60 12.23
C HIS A 52 3.48 -8.42 10.96
N LEU A 53 2.91 -7.90 9.89
CA LEU A 53 2.88 -8.54 8.57
C LEU A 53 3.44 -7.57 7.52
N PHE A 54 4.12 -8.12 6.51
CA PHE A 54 4.36 -7.39 5.27
C PHE A 54 3.15 -7.59 4.35
N VAL A 55 2.55 -6.49 3.94
CA VAL A 55 1.42 -6.50 3.00
C VAL A 55 1.89 -5.94 1.68
N LEU A 56 1.75 -6.72 0.62
CA LEU A 56 1.96 -6.26 -0.75
C LEU A 56 0.59 -6.01 -1.37
N TRP A 57 0.38 -4.82 -1.90
CA TRP A 57 -0.87 -4.45 -2.55
C TRP A 57 -0.62 -3.76 -3.88
N VAL A 58 -1.69 -3.62 -4.67
CA VAL A 58 -1.69 -2.88 -5.93
C VAL A 58 -2.26 -1.49 -5.67
N PHE A 59 -1.56 -0.44 -6.11
CA PHE A 59 -2.13 0.89 -6.15
C PHE A 59 -3.10 0.99 -7.35
N ASP A 60 -4.34 0.55 -7.14
CA ASP A 60 -5.39 0.43 -8.15
C ASP A 60 -5.72 1.75 -8.89
N ARG A 61 -5.49 2.89 -8.23
CA ARG A 61 -5.66 4.23 -8.81
C ARG A 61 -4.39 4.82 -9.44
N SER A 62 -3.24 4.13 -9.36
CA SER A 62 -2.00 4.56 -10.01
C SER A 62 -2.08 4.23 -11.51
N VAL A 63 -2.07 5.25 -12.36
CA VAL A 63 -2.21 5.10 -13.82
C VAL A 63 -0.97 5.66 -14.51
N GLY A 64 -0.30 4.81 -15.30
CA GLY A 64 0.96 5.18 -15.93
C GLY A 64 2.11 5.32 -14.92
N TYR A 65 3.18 5.98 -15.32
CA TYR A 65 4.29 6.37 -14.44
C TYR A 65 5.19 7.39 -15.13
N ASP A 66 5.86 8.21 -14.32
CA ASP A 66 7.01 9.02 -14.74
C ASP A 66 8.29 8.43 -14.16
N LEU A 67 9.39 8.53 -14.90
CA LEU A 67 10.69 8.05 -14.41
C LEU A 67 11.31 8.97 -13.34
N MET A 68 10.80 10.20 -13.24
CA MET A 68 11.20 11.20 -12.27
C MET A 68 9.98 11.62 -11.45
N ALA A 69 10.10 11.63 -10.13
CA ALA A 69 9.02 12.00 -9.22
C ALA A 69 9.52 13.05 -8.22
N ARG A 70 8.65 14.00 -7.86
CA ARG A 70 8.89 14.94 -6.76
C ARG A 70 8.17 14.46 -5.50
N PRO A 71 8.89 13.91 -4.51
CA PRO A 71 8.27 13.43 -3.28
C PRO A 71 7.79 14.62 -2.42
N PRO A 72 6.81 14.42 -1.50
CA PRO A 72 6.26 15.51 -0.68
C PRO A 72 7.26 16.18 0.27
N ILE A 73 8.44 15.61 0.47
CA ILE A 73 9.41 15.99 1.51
C ILE A 73 10.66 16.68 0.97
N ASP A 74 10.73 16.85 -0.34
CA ASP A 74 11.91 17.35 -1.04
C ASP A 74 11.45 18.24 -2.21
N ASP A 75 12.19 19.31 -2.45
CA ASP A 75 11.98 20.27 -3.52
C ASP A 75 12.66 19.84 -4.84
N ARG A 76 13.51 18.82 -4.82
CA ARG A 76 14.14 18.21 -6.00
C ARG A 76 13.38 16.97 -6.49
N GLU A 77 13.42 16.74 -7.80
CA GLU A 77 12.99 15.46 -8.38
C GLU A 77 14.02 14.35 -8.14
N HIS A 78 13.53 13.13 -8.03
CA HIS A 78 14.34 11.93 -7.89
C HIS A 78 13.84 10.85 -8.85
N GLY A 79 14.74 9.96 -9.28
CA GLY A 79 14.33 8.81 -10.07
C GLY A 79 13.33 7.95 -9.29
N VAL A 80 12.23 7.53 -9.91
CA VAL A 80 11.08 6.90 -9.22
C VAL A 80 11.49 5.67 -8.38
N PHE A 81 12.46 4.89 -8.85
CA PHE A 81 12.99 3.72 -8.13
C PHE A 81 13.79 4.05 -6.86
N ALA A 82 14.21 5.31 -6.68
CA ALA A 82 14.82 5.81 -5.45
C ALA A 82 13.80 6.45 -4.50
N THR A 83 12.50 6.35 -4.82
CA THR A 83 11.41 6.93 -4.04
C THR A 83 10.46 5.85 -3.51
N ARG A 84 9.39 6.30 -2.83
CA ARG A 84 8.23 5.48 -2.47
C ARG A 84 6.96 5.98 -3.18
N SER A 85 7.10 6.43 -4.42
CA SER A 85 5.93 6.76 -5.25
C SER A 85 5.02 5.54 -5.36
N PRO A 86 3.69 5.72 -5.29
CA PRO A 86 2.76 4.70 -5.77
C PRO A 86 2.88 4.51 -7.29
#